data_AF-A0A430Q2G1-F1
#
_entry.id   AF-A0A430Q2G1-F1
#
_cell.length_a   1.000
_cell.length_b   1.000
_cell.length_c   1.000
_cell.angle_alpha   90.00
_cell.angle_beta   90.00
_cell.angle_gamma   90.00
#
_symmetry.space_group_name_H-M   'P 1'
#
loop_
_entity.id
_entity.type
_entity.pdbx_description
1 polymer ?
#
loop_
_entity_poly.entity_id
_entity_poly.type
_entity_poly.pdbx_seq_one_letter_code
_entity_poly.pdbx_strand_id
1 'polypeptide(L)' 'VCPCLCVINFDVSEEVMRKRLLKRAETSNRVDDNEETIVKRFRTFNELTKPVIEHYKKENKVITVSL' A
#
# COMPACT_ATOMS: atom_id res chain seq x y z
N VAL A 1 23.96 5.41 -12.28
CA VAL A 1 22.55 5.08 -11.89
C VAL A 1 22.50 3.59 -11.60
N CYS A 2 22.01 3.17 -10.43
CA CYS A 2 21.91 1.75 -10.04
C CYS A 2 20.48 1.24 -10.32
N PRO A 3 20.31 0.14 -11.09
CA PRO A 3 18.97 -0.39 -11.37
C PRO A 3 18.33 -0.98 -10.10
N CYS A 4 17.01 -0.85 -9.99
CA CYS A 4 16.24 -1.50 -8.94
C CYS A 4 16.43 -3.03 -9.03
N LEU A 5 16.81 -3.65 -7.91
CA LEU A 5 17.01 -5.09 -7.81
C LEU A 5 15.66 -5.83 -7.77
N CYS A 6 14.78 -5.42 -6.86
CA CYS A 6 13.43 -5.97 -6.73
C CYS A 6 12.50 -5.01 -5.99
N VAL A 7 11.19 -5.24 -6.15
CA VAL A 7 10.09 -4.58 -5.45
C VAL A 7 9.36 -5.62 -4.61
N ILE A 8 9.21 -5.36 -3.31
CA ILE A 8 8.43 -6.21 -2.41
C ILE A 8 7.01 -5.65 -2.35
N ASN A 9 6.04 -6.41 -2.86
CA ASN A 9 4.64 -6.06 -2.84
C ASN A 9 3.91 -6.84 -1.74
N PHE A 10 3.36 -6.16 -0.74
CA PHE A 10 2.51 -6.79 0.26
C PHE A 10 1.07 -6.79 -0.23
N ASP A 11 0.59 -7.95 -0.64
CA ASP A 11 -0.79 -8.14 -1.07
C ASP A 11 -1.66 -8.43 0.14
N VAL A 12 -2.43 -7.44 0.55
CA VAL A 12 -3.27 -7.47 1.75
C VAL A 12 -4.63 -6.94 1.37
N SER A 13 -5.70 -7.56 1.88
CA SER A 13 -7.06 -7.09 1.62
C SER A 13 -7.29 -5.69 2.20
N GLU A 14 -8.12 -4.91 1.52
CA GLU A 14 -8.48 -3.55 1.93
C GLU A 14 -9.13 -3.52 3.32
N GLU A 15 -9.93 -4.54 3.65
CA GLU A 15 -10.54 -4.70 4.97
C GLU A 15 -9.49 -4.83 6.09
N VAL A 16 -8.48 -5.67 5.89
CA VAL A 16 -7.39 -5.86 6.86
C VAL A 16 -6.56 -4.59 6.99
N MET A 17 -6.25 -3.92 5.87
CA MET A 17 -5.54 -2.64 5.89
C MET A 17 -6.31 -1.56 6.64
N ARG A 18 -7.61 -1.44 6.38
CA ARG A 18 -8.51 -0.49 7.05
C ARG A 18 -8.53 -0.74 8.56
N LYS A 19 -8.73 -1.99 8.99
CA LYS A 19 -8.73 -2.37 10.41
C LYS A 19 -7.40 -2.01 11.11
N ARG A 20 -6.26 -2.23 10.44
CA ARG A 20 -4.93 -1.88 10.96
C ARG A 20 -4.74 -0.36 11.08
N LEU A 21 -5.22 0.40 10.10
CA LEU A 21 -5.13 1.86 10.10
C LEU A 21 -6.01 2.49 11.19
N LEU A 22 -7.23 1.99 11.39
CA LEU A 22 -8.11 2.45 12.47
C LEU A 22 -7.49 2.17 13.84
N LYS A 23 -6.97 0.96 14.07
CA LYS A 23 -6.26 0.63 15.31
C LYS A 23 -5.02 1.51 15.55
N ARG A 24 -4.35 1.93 14.47
CA ARG A 24 -3.23 2.87 14.54
C ARG A 24 -3.69 4.28 14.93
N ALA A 25 -4.84 4.74 14.43
CA ALA A 25 -5.41 6.03 14.79
C ALA A 25 -5.68 6.11 16.31
N GLU A 26 -6.26 5.05 16.87
CA GLU A 26 -6.57 4.92 18.30
C GLU A 26 -5.32 4.92 19.19
N THR A 27 -4.24 4.26 18.73
CA THR A 27 -3.04 4.04 19.56
C THR A 27 -1.97 5.11 19.40
N SER A 28 -1.99 5.89 18.31
CA SER A 28 -0.87 6.80 17.96
C SER A 28 -1.19 8.30 18.01
N ASN A 29 -2.40 8.68 18.48
CA ASN A 29 -2.83 10.08 18.57
C ASN A 29 -2.71 10.85 17.24
N ARG A 30 -2.79 10.13 16.10
CA ARG A 30 -2.68 10.70 14.75
C ARG A 30 -4.07 11.13 14.27
N VAL A 31 -4.33 12.42 14.37
CA VAL A 31 -5.60 13.07 13.99
C VAL A 31 -5.92 12.92 12.50
N ASP A 32 -4.90 12.69 11.66
CA ASP A 32 -5.04 12.52 10.21
C ASP A 32 -5.53 11.12 9.77
N ASP A 33 -5.49 10.11 10.65
CA ASP A 33 -5.96 8.74 10.31
C ASP A 33 -7.49 8.62 10.52
N ASN A 34 -8.25 9.49 9.87
CA ASN A 34 -9.72 9.39 9.80
C ASN A 34 -10.18 8.56 8.58
N GLU A 35 -11.42 8.06 8.61
CA GLU A 35 -11.99 7.18 7.58
C GLU A 35 -11.88 7.78 6.17
N GLU A 36 -12.12 9.09 6.02
CA GLU A 36 -11.99 9.78 4.72
C GLU A 36 -10.56 9.77 4.19
N THR A 37 -9.56 10.00 5.04
CA THR A 37 -8.15 9.95 4.67
C THR A 37 -7.72 8.54 4.28
N ILE A 38 -8.23 7.51 4.96
CA ILE A 38 -7.95 6.11 4.65
C ILE A 38 -8.50 5.76 3.25
N VAL A 39 -9.75 6.13 2.96
CA VAL A 39 -10.36 5.91 1.64
C VAL A 39 -9.60 6.65 0.54
N LYS A 40 -9.22 7.91 0.77
CA LYS A 40 -8.39 8.68 -0.17
C LYS A 40 -7.06 7.99 -0.44
N ARG A 41 -6.41 7.44 0.59
CA ARG A 41 -5.15 6.70 0.45
C ARG A 41 -5.29 5.44 -0.40
N PHE A 42 -6.35 4.66 -0.23
CA PHE A 42 -6.59 3.49 -1.09
C PHE A 42 -6.82 3.88 -2.54
N ARG A 43 -7.59 4.94 -2.78
CA ARG A 43 -7.77 5.48 -4.13
C ARG A 43 -6.46 5.94 -4.75
N THR A 44 -5.67 6.74 -4.05
CA THR A 44 -4.36 7.21 -4.53
C THR A 44 -3.41 6.05 -4.80
N PHE A 45 -3.39 5.02 -3.94
CA PHE A 45 -2.59 3.81 -4.17
C PHE A 45 -3.00 3.09 -5.47
N ASN A 46 -4.31 2.90 -5.68
CA ASN A 46 -4.83 2.25 -6.88
C ASN A 46 -4.55 3.05 -8.16
N GLU A 47 -4.63 4.38 -8.10
CA GLU A 47 -4.43 5.26 -9.26
C GLU A 47 -2.94 5.45 -9.59
N LEU A 48 -2.09 5.65 -8.58
CA LEU A 48 -0.71 6.10 -8.77
C LEU A 48 0.34 5.01 -8.49
N THR A 49 0.13 4.19 -7.46
CA THR A 49 1.14 3.21 -7.03
C THR A 49 0.98 1.87 -7.74
N LYS A 50 -0.25 1.43 -7.99
CA LYS A 50 -0.52 0.16 -8.71
C LYS A 50 0.13 0.10 -10.10
N PRO A 51 0.13 1.16 -10.93
CA PRO A 51 0.84 1.15 -12.21
C PRO A 51 2.36 0.95 -12.06
N VAL A 52 2.97 1.41 -10.97
CA VAL A 52 4.40 1.20 -10.69
C VAL A 52 4.70 -0.27 -10.41
N ILE A 53 3.82 -0.94 -9.64
CA ILE A 53 3.94 -2.39 -9.40
C ILE A 53 3.82 -3.14 -10.73
N GLU A 54 2.85 -2.79 -11.58
CA GLU A 54 2.68 -3.42 -12.89
C GLU A 54 3.87 -3.17 -13.84
N HIS A 55 4.51 -2.01 -13.76
CA HIS A 55 5.75 -1.73 -14.50
C HIS A 55 6.88 -2.70 -14.09
N TYR A 56 7.18 -2.81 -12.78
CA TYR A 56 8.23 -3.72 -12.31
C TYR A 56 7.86 -5.20 -12.45
N LYS A 57 6.57 -5.53 -12.49
CA LYS A 57 6.08 -6.89 -12.73
C LYS A 57 6.41 -7.37 -14.14
N LYS A 58 6.32 -6.48 -15.14
CA LYS A 58 6.75 -6.77 -16.52
C LYS A 58 8.26 -7.03 -16.63
N GLU A 59 9.05 -6.50 -15.70
CA GLU A 59 10.49 -6.76 -15.61
C GLU A 59 10.85 -8.01 -14.78
N ASN A 60 9.86 -8.77 -14.29
CA ASN A 60 10.05 -9.89 -13.35
C ASN A 60 10.78 -9.49 -12.06
N LYS A 61 10.59 -8.25 -11.60
CA LYS A 61 11.25 -7.71 -10.39
C LYS A 61 10.34 -7.62 -9.17
N VAL A 62 9.10 -8.10 -9.25
CA VAL A 62 8.14 -8.01 -8.14
C VAL A 62 8.10 -9.33 -7.38
N ILE A 63 8.33 -9.25 -6.06
CA ILE A 63 8.13 -10.34 -5.12
C ILE A 63 6.89 -10.01 -4.31
N THR A 64 5.82 -10.80 -4.46
CA THR A 64 4.58 -10.60 -3.72
C THR A 64 4.55 -11.46 -2.46
N VAL A 65 4.23 -10.83 -1.33
CA VAL A 65 3.96 -11.50 -0.06
C VAL A 65 2.49 -11.30 0.28
N SER A 66 1.72 -12.38 0.29
CA SER A 66 0.29 -12.35 0.63
C SER A 66 0.10 -12.54 2.14
N LEU A 67 -0.74 -11.71 2.76
CA LEU A 67 -1.01 -11.71 4.22
C LEU A 67 -2.50 -11.68 4.55
#